data_AF-A0A1V6T479-F1
#
_entry.id   AF-A0A1V6T479-F1
#
_cell.length_a   1.000
_cell.length_b   1.000
_cell.length_c   1.000
_cell.angle_alpha   90.00
_cell.angle_beta   90.00
_cell.angle_gamma   90.00
#
_symmetry.space_group_name_H-M   'P 1'
#
loop_
_entity.id
_entity.type
_entity.pdbx_description
1 polymer ?
#
loop_
_entity_poly.entity_id
_entity_poly.type
_entity_poly.pdbx_seq_one_letter_code
_entity_poly.pdbx_strand_id
1 'polypeptide(L)'
;MNTTPEQILNIEDALVSEANPARLNGPLDYERCARLHNYLVAYGWMARHGQETPNLDALASQPSIFADEDTQAVRERLHPSVNSFLDSIFSPEPGFFYWVNHISMQLVDDIFPDEESDLGNLERFVVIYGTVVELGSHCVGVVYDQQLHRAAFPMTLENLDSVEPIDEHEDMWYPLETILTNWIYMLRIGKITADSPEGKAPEELSRSRSQIGLWSWLPSSPSQVDSTVAAIDRYSAAIEARMPSGSLLPISRDAPLFTDIELDAASIPEECFIRSVLTRIKTPRFKSIAPGLEVPHDTVAFTARQRFTGVPRKQEEWGKNIPPVLLFAAADRSRTVTFGEEIRWLFLGPEDDIPFKENDLIPTGLYK
;
A
#
# COMPACT_ATOMS: atom_id res chain seq x y z
N MET A 1 12.80 -10.53 29.08
CA MET A 1 11.98 -11.76 28.93
C MET A 1 12.78 -12.78 28.14
N ASN A 2 12.72 -14.08 28.47
CA ASN A 2 13.34 -15.14 27.67
C ASN A 2 12.44 -15.47 26.47
N THR A 3 12.38 -14.56 25.50
CA THR A 3 11.64 -14.77 24.25
C THR A 3 12.50 -15.61 23.32
N THR A 4 11.94 -16.61 22.64
CA THR A 4 12.64 -17.39 21.61
C THR A 4 12.39 -16.83 20.20
N PRO A 5 13.26 -17.12 19.21
CA PRO A 5 13.03 -16.69 17.82
C PRO A 5 11.66 -17.13 17.29
N GLU A 6 11.25 -18.36 17.60
CA GLU A 6 9.95 -18.91 17.16
C GLU A 6 8.77 -18.15 17.79
N GLN A 7 8.91 -17.69 19.04
CA GLN A 7 7.87 -16.91 19.71
C GLN A 7 7.71 -15.51 19.11
N ILE A 8 8.79 -14.89 18.62
CA ILE A 8 8.71 -13.60 17.92
C ILE A 8 8.06 -13.77 16.56
N LEU A 9 8.41 -14.83 15.82
CA LEU A 9 7.90 -15.06 14.48
C LEU A 9 6.46 -15.58 14.47
N ASN A 10 6.02 -16.24 15.55
CA ASN A 10 4.62 -16.63 15.72
C ASN A 10 3.77 -15.47 16.21
N ILE A 11 3.13 -14.78 15.26
CA ILE A 11 2.41 -13.53 15.50
C ILE A 11 0.89 -13.63 15.28
N GLU A 12 0.36 -14.79 14.88
CA GLU A 12 -1.05 -14.94 14.46
C GLU A 12 -2.05 -14.53 15.55
N ASP A 13 -1.78 -14.87 16.80
CA ASP A 13 -2.60 -14.53 17.96
C ASP A 13 -2.45 -13.06 18.39
N ALA A 14 -1.49 -12.32 17.82
CA ALA A 14 -1.34 -10.88 18.03
C ALA A 14 -1.95 -10.05 16.89
N LEU A 15 -2.19 -10.61 15.71
CA LEU A 15 -2.76 -9.86 14.58
C LEU A 15 -4.20 -9.42 14.85
N VAL A 16 -4.53 -8.18 14.48
CA VAL A 16 -5.90 -7.68 14.46
C VAL A 16 -6.70 -8.41 13.37
N SER A 17 -7.79 -9.04 13.77
CA SER A 17 -8.71 -9.76 12.90
C SER A 17 -10.12 -9.77 13.50
N GLU A 18 -11.10 -10.29 12.77
CA GLU A 18 -12.46 -10.47 13.32
C GLU A 18 -12.50 -11.36 14.58
N ALA A 19 -11.63 -12.38 14.64
CA ALA A 19 -11.53 -13.28 15.79
C ALA A 19 -10.69 -12.71 16.94
N ASN A 20 -9.90 -11.66 16.67
CA ASN A 20 -9.01 -11.01 17.63
C ASN A 20 -9.02 -9.49 17.39
N PRO A 21 -10.13 -8.80 17.72
CA PRO A 21 -10.33 -7.40 17.36
C PRO A 21 -9.33 -6.48 18.08
N ALA A 22 -9.14 -5.29 17.53
CA ALA A 22 -8.33 -4.26 18.18
C ALA A 22 -8.97 -3.78 19.49
N ARG A 23 -8.15 -3.29 20.42
CA ARG A 23 -8.62 -2.72 21.68
C ARG A 23 -9.11 -1.30 21.44
N LEU A 24 -10.42 -1.10 21.49
CA LEU A 24 -11.04 0.21 21.27
C LEU A 24 -11.08 1.11 22.52
N ASN A 25 -10.97 0.52 23.71
CA ASN A 25 -11.12 1.21 24.98
C ASN A 25 -9.95 0.91 25.92
N GLY A 26 -9.56 1.91 26.70
CA GLY A 26 -8.48 1.81 27.68
C GLY A 26 -7.11 2.13 27.07
N PRO A 27 -6.05 2.00 27.88
CA PRO A 27 -4.71 2.38 27.47
C PRO A 27 -4.15 1.44 26.42
N LEU A 28 -3.05 1.89 25.78
CA LEU A 28 -2.30 1.13 24.79
C LEU A 28 -2.15 -0.34 25.17
N ASP A 29 -2.51 -1.24 24.25
CA ASP A 29 -2.19 -2.67 24.37
C ASP A 29 -0.70 -2.89 24.11
N TYR A 30 0.13 -2.48 25.08
CA TYR A 30 1.57 -2.42 24.90
C TYR A 30 2.19 -3.79 24.62
N GLU A 31 1.65 -4.87 25.22
CA GLU A 31 2.15 -6.24 25.00
C GLU A 31 1.91 -6.68 23.56
N ARG A 32 0.70 -6.45 23.06
CA ARG A 32 0.34 -6.77 21.68
C ARG A 32 1.12 -5.91 20.68
N CYS A 33 1.19 -4.60 20.92
CA CYS A 33 1.94 -3.67 20.06
C CYS A 33 3.43 -4.02 20.04
N ALA A 34 4.02 -4.36 21.20
CA ALA A 34 5.43 -4.72 21.29
C ALA A 34 5.73 -6.00 20.51
N ARG A 35 4.84 -7.02 20.59
CA ARG A 35 4.98 -8.23 19.77
C ARG A 35 4.95 -7.93 18.28
N LEU A 36 3.98 -7.14 17.83
CA LEU A 36 3.84 -6.77 16.41
C LEU A 36 5.04 -5.94 15.91
N HIS A 37 5.52 -4.99 16.72
CA HIS A 37 6.72 -4.21 16.44
C HIS A 37 7.96 -5.11 16.35
N ASN A 38 8.19 -5.98 17.34
CA ASN A 38 9.35 -6.86 17.39
C ASN A 38 9.36 -7.87 16.24
N TYR A 39 8.19 -8.30 15.75
CA TYR A 39 8.09 -9.08 14.52
C TYR A 39 8.65 -8.31 13.31
N LEU A 40 8.27 -7.05 13.13
CA LEU A 40 8.78 -6.20 12.04
C LEU A 40 10.30 -5.96 12.16
N VAL A 41 10.80 -5.71 13.38
CA VAL A 41 12.25 -5.57 13.64
C VAL A 41 12.99 -6.86 13.28
N ALA A 42 12.51 -8.01 13.75
CA ALA A 42 13.10 -9.30 13.45
C ALA A 42 13.08 -9.60 11.95
N TYR A 43 11.98 -9.30 11.26
CA TYR A 43 11.86 -9.47 9.81
C TYR A 43 12.87 -8.61 9.04
N GLY A 44 12.98 -7.32 9.39
CA GLY A 44 13.96 -6.41 8.77
C GLY A 44 15.40 -6.87 9.01
N TRP A 45 15.71 -7.30 10.23
CA TRP A 45 17.01 -7.86 10.58
C TRP A 45 17.33 -9.12 9.76
N MET A 46 16.41 -10.08 9.72
CA MET A 46 16.55 -11.31 8.94
C MET A 46 16.84 -11.02 7.47
N ALA A 47 16.08 -10.09 6.88
CA ALA A 47 16.26 -9.68 5.50
C ALA A 47 17.63 -9.04 5.25
N ARG A 48 18.06 -8.10 6.10
CA ARG A 48 19.34 -7.40 5.96
C ARG A 48 20.53 -8.35 6.08
N HIS A 49 20.45 -9.32 6.99
CA HIS A 49 21.53 -10.28 7.25
C HIS A 49 21.42 -11.58 6.42
N GLY A 50 20.37 -11.72 5.61
CA GLY A 50 20.13 -12.91 4.78
C GLY A 50 19.92 -14.18 5.60
N GLN A 51 19.24 -14.09 6.75
CA GLN A 51 19.02 -15.20 7.67
C GLN A 51 17.54 -15.57 7.80
N GLU A 52 17.27 -16.86 8.00
CA GLU A 52 15.90 -17.37 8.21
C GLU A 52 15.41 -17.24 9.66
N THR A 53 16.31 -17.00 10.60
CA THR A 53 15.99 -16.85 12.02
C THR A 53 16.66 -15.61 12.58
N PRO A 54 15.98 -14.81 13.43
CA PRO A 54 16.56 -13.63 14.02
C PRO A 54 17.55 -14.00 15.13
N ASN A 55 18.67 -13.27 15.21
CA ASN A 55 19.58 -13.36 16.36
C ASN A 55 19.09 -12.44 17.48
N LEU A 56 18.46 -13.02 18.50
CA LEU A 56 17.87 -12.25 19.60
C LEU A 56 18.91 -11.59 20.50
N ASP A 57 20.07 -12.21 20.67
CA ASP A 57 21.16 -11.61 21.45
C ASP A 57 21.66 -10.34 20.75
N ALA A 58 21.77 -10.36 19.42
CA ALA A 58 22.13 -9.19 18.64
C ALA A 58 21.07 -8.09 18.75
N LEU A 59 19.78 -8.43 18.60
CA LEU A 59 18.67 -7.48 18.73
C LEU A 59 18.59 -6.86 20.14
N ALA A 60 18.80 -7.67 21.18
CA ALA A 60 18.78 -7.22 22.58
C ALA A 60 20.01 -6.38 22.95
N SER A 61 21.12 -6.56 22.23
CA SER A 61 22.37 -5.81 22.45
C SER A 61 22.41 -4.47 21.72
N GLN A 62 21.44 -4.20 20.83
CA GLN A 62 21.35 -2.90 20.17
C GLN A 62 21.16 -1.79 21.22
N PRO A 63 21.90 -0.67 21.10
CA PRO A 63 21.70 0.46 22.00
C PRO A 63 20.22 0.87 21.98
N SER A 64 19.63 0.98 23.17
CA SER A 64 18.31 1.57 23.28
C SER A 64 18.37 2.99 22.74
N ILE A 65 17.45 3.33 21.83
CA ILE A 65 17.27 4.69 21.30
C ILE A 65 16.99 5.70 22.44
N PHE A 66 16.65 5.20 23.62
CA PHE A 66 16.12 5.94 24.75
C PHE A 66 16.98 5.85 26.02
N ALA A 67 18.31 5.89 25.88
CA ALA A 67 19.25 5.69 26.98
C ALA A 67 19.89 6.99 27.53
N ASP A 68 19.58 8.16 26.98
CA ASP A 68 20.16 9.45 27.40
C ASP A 68 19.25 10.27 28.36
N GLU A 69 19.80 11.35 28.93
CA GLU A 69 19.08 12.21 29.88
C GLU A 69 17.87 12.92 29.24
N ASP A 70 18.00 13.37 27.99
CA ASP A 70 16.94 14.06 27.24
C ASP A 70 15.73 13.14 27.05
N THR A 71 15.98 11.86 26.82
CA THR A 71 14.94 10.84 26.77
C THR A 71 14.18 10.72 28.09
N GLN A 72 14.87 10.71 29.23
CA GLN A 72 14.21 10.47 30.51
C GLN A 72 13.15 11.55 30.80
N ALA A 73 13.44 12.80 30.42
CA ALA A 73 12.50 13.90 30.50
C ALA A 73 11.26 13.70 29.60
N VAL A 74 11.45 13.12 28.40
CA VAL A 74 10.32 12.72 27.53
C VAL A 74 9.50 11.62 28.20
N ARG A 75 10.14 10.60 28.76
CA ARG A 75 9.44 9.45 29.39
C ARG A 75 8.55 9.85 30.57
N GLU A 76 8.95 10.85 31.33
CA GLU A 76 8.14 11.40 32.44
C GLU A 76 6.83 12.05 31.95
N ARG A 77 6.79 12.47 30.68
CA ARG A 77 5.64 13.10 30.02
C ARG A 77 4.77 12.09 29.24
N LEU A 78 5.22 10.85 29.11
CA LEU A 78 4.49 9.78 28.43
C LEU A 78 3.54 9.05 29.37
N HIS A 79 2.39 8.64 28.82
CA HIS A 79 1.45 7.77 29.49
C HIS A 79 2.14 6.43 29.87
N PRO A 80 1.87 5.85 31.07
CA PRO A 80 2.58 4.65 31.54
C PRO A 80 2.58 3.45 30.58
N SER A 81 1.49 3.26 29.83
CA SER A 81 1.40 2.18 28.83
C SER A 81 2.33 2.38 27.64
N VAL A 82 2.62 3.63 27.25
CA VAL A 82 3.60 3.94 26.20
C VAL A 82 5.01 3.65 26.71
N ASN A 83 5.31 3.99 27.97
CA ASN A 83 6.58 3.60 28.60
C ASN A 83 6.76 2.07 28.66
N SER A 84 5.70 1.33 29.02
CA SER A 84 5.73 -0.14 29.03
C SER A 84 5.93 -0.74 27.63
N PHE A 85 5.39 -0.09 26.59
CA PHE A 85 5.65 -0.45 25.20
C PHE A 85 7.13 -0.28 24.85
N LEU A 86 7.70 0.89 25.15
CA LEU A 86 9.12 1.18 24.93
C LEU A 86 10.06 0.21 25.65
N ASP A 87 9.71 -0.22 26.86
CA ASP A 87 10.50 -1.20 27.63
C ASP A 87 10.42 -2.63 27.06
N SER A 88 9.44 -2.88 26.19
CA SER A 88 9.14 -4.23 25.67
C SER A 88 9.61 -4.45 24.22
N ILE A 89 10.14 -3.43 23.56
CA ILE A 89 10.53 -3.48 22.13
C ILE A 89 12.04 -3.54 21.92
N PHE A 90 12.44 -4.15 20.81
CA PHE A 90 13.79 -4.02 20.27
C PHE A 90 13.92 -2.73 19.49
N SER A 91 15.07 -2.07 19.58
CA SER A 91 15.35 -0.90 18.76
C SER A 91 15.57 -1.35 17.30
N PRO A 92 14.83 -0.79 16.32
CA PRO A 92 15.07 -1.11 14.92
C PRO A 92 16.43 -0.55 14.47
N GLU A 93 17.13 -1.31 13.63
CA GLU A 93 18.19 -0.73 12.79
C GLU A 93 17.57 0.29 11.80
N PRO A 94 18.34 1.26 11.27
CA PRO A 94 17.82 2.31 10.39
C PRO A 94 16.94 1.78 9.25
N GLY A 95 15.86 2.50 8.94
CA GLY A 95 14.84 2.03 8.00
C GLY A 95 13.96 0.94 8.61
N PHE A 96 13.18 1.29 9.64
CA PHE A 96 12.29 0.33 10.33
C PHE A 96 11.24 -0.30 9.40
N PHE A 97 10.56 0.49 8.57
CA PHE A 97 9.59 0.03 7.58
C PHE A 97 9.56 1.00 6.40
N TYR A 98 8.90 0.64 5.29
CA TYR A 98 8.94 1.45 4.05
C TYR A 98 8.63 2.94 4.26
N TRP A 99 7.67 3.28 5.13
CA TRP A 99 7.33 4.68 5.40
C TRP A 99 7.96 5.26 6.67
N VAL A 100 8.48 4.44 7.57
CA VAL A 100 8.94 4.91 8.89
C VAL A 100 10.37 4.50 9.14
N ASN A 101 11.17 5.46 9.61
CA ASN A 101 12.61 5.29 9.71
C ASN A 101 13.04 4.75 11.08
N HIS A 102 12.49 5.32 12.16
CA HIS A 102 12.93 5.07 13.53
C HIS A 102 11.80 5.33 14.53
N ILE A 103 12.03 4.92 15.79
CA ILE A 103 11.18 5.31 16.92
C ILE A 103 11.57 6.73 17.34
N SER A 104 10.62 7.66 17.34
CA SER A 104 10.90 9.09 17.56
C SER A 104 10.59 9.53 18.98
N MET A 105 9.37 9.26 19.47
CA MET A 105 8.84 9.75 20.74
C MET A 105 8.89 11.28 20.91
N GLN A 106 8.78 12.02 19.80
CA GLN A 106 8.70 13.46 19.85
C GLN A 106 7.32 13.91 20.34
N LEU A 107 7.27 14.78 21.34
CA LEU A 107 6.04 15.42 21.81
C LEU A 107 5.67 16.55 20.87
N VAL A 108 4.41 16.62 20.43
CA VAL A 108 3.98 17.45 19.29
C VAL A 108 2.61 18.12 19.50
N ASP A 109 2.30 18.60 20.71
CA ASP A 109 1.05 19.35 20.93
C ASP A 109 0.99 20.65 20.11
N ASP A 110 2.13 21.20 19.71
CA ASP A 110 2.23 22.44 18.94
C ASP A 110 1.75 22.31 17.49
N ILE A 111 1.72 21.10 16.93
CA ILE A 111 1.15 20.86 15.59
C ILE A 111 -0.36 20.62 15.61
N PHE A 112 -0.96 20.46 16.80
CA PHE A 112 -2.40 20.32 17.02
C PHE A 112 -2.93 21.47 17.92
N PRO A 113 -2.81 22.74 17.49
CA PRO A 113 -3.03 23.89 18.37
C PRO A 113 -4.49 24.08 18.82
N ASP A 114 -5.44 23.52 18.07
CA ASP A 114 -6.88 23.66 18.32
C ASP A 114 -7.44 22.48 19.16
N GLU A 115 -6.61 21.48 19.47
CA GLU A 115 -6.99 20.30 20.24
C GLU A 115 -6.71 20.49 21.73
N GLU A 116 -7.77 20.58 22.54
CA GLU A 116 -7.63 20.70 24.00
C GLU A 116 -7.12 19.40 24.63
N SER A 117 -6.27 19.54 25.66
CA SER A 117 -5.72 18.42 26.44
C SER A 117 -6.32 18.38 27.84
N ASP A 118 -6.94 17.27 28.20
CA ASP A 118 -7.42 16.97 29.56
C ASP A 118 -6.36 16.25 30.41
N LEU A 119 -5.16 16.02 29.88
CA LEU A 119 -4.07 15.31 30.57
C LEU A 119 -3.31 16.18 31.58
N GLY A 120 -3.79 17.40 31.82
CA GLY A 120 -3.21 18.34 32.79
C GLY A 120 -1.86 18.88 32.30
N ASN A 121 -0.77 18.42 32.90
CA ASN A 121 0.60 18.86 32.56
C ASN A 121 1.32 17.91 31.60
N LEU A 122 0.64 16.87 31.11
CA LEU A 122 1.19 15.94 30.11
C LEU A 122 0.74 16.35 28.72
N GLU A 123 1.61 16.14 27.75
CA GLU A 123 1.33 16.37 26.35
C GLU A 123 0.36 15.33 25.82
N ARG A 124 -0.55 15.73 24.95
CA ARG A 124 -1.55 14.84 24.36
C ARG A 124 -0.96 14.03 23.21
N PHE A 125 -0.10 14.61 22.39
CA PHE A 125 0.33 14.00 21.13
C PHE A 125 1.81 13.65 21.11
N VAL A 126 2.09 12.43 20.62
CA VAL A 126 3.44 11.88 20.53
C VAL A 126 3.66 11.24 19.17
N VAL A 127 4.71 11.63 18.44
CA VAL A 127 5.14 10.91 17.25
C VAL A 127 5.86 9.63 17.68
N ILE A 128 5.18 8.48 17.60
CA ILE A 128 5.77 7.18 17.95
C ILE A 128 6.82 6.76 16.92
N TYR A 129 6.52 6.92 15.63
CA TYR A 129 7.43 6.57 14.53
C TYR A 129 7.63 7.76 13.61
N GLY A 130 8.88 8.17 13.42
CA GLY A 130 9.21 9.22 12.45
C GLY A 130 9.17 8.69 11.01
N THR A 131 8.60 9.45 10.09
CA THR A 131 8.55 9.06 8.66
C THR A 131 9.92 9.25 7.99
N VAL A 132 10.12 8.57 6.86
CA VAL A 132 11.31 8.75 6.00
C VAL A 132 11.23 10.09 5.25
N VAL A 133 12.36 10.80 5.13
CA VAL A 133 12.43 12.15 4.53
C VAL A 133 12.35 12.11 3.00
N GLU A 134 12.65 10.95 2.41
CA GLU A 134 12.57 10.70 0.98
C GLU A 134 11.13 10.71 0.44
N LEU A 135 10.12 10.66 1.32
CA LEU A 135 8.72 10.68 0.95
C LEU A 135 8.10 12.08 0.90
N GLY A 136 8.79 13.12 1.39
CA GLY A 136 8.28 14.49 1.34
C GLY A 136 8.99 15.45 2.28
N SER A 137 8.73 16.74 2.11
CA SER A 137 9.10 17.75 3.10
C SER A 137 8.13 17.74 4.30
N HIS A 138 8.54 18.31 5.43
CA HIS A 138 7.68 18.49 6.61
C HIS A 138 7.04 17.19 7.11
N CYS A 139 7.84 16.14 7.13
CA CYS A 139 7.56 14.84 7.69
C CYS A 139 7.08 14.89 9.15
N VAL A 140 6.00 14.18 9.45
CA VAL A 140 5.51 13.97 10.83
C VAL A 140 5.79 12.53 11.23
N GLY A 141 4.99 11.59 10.70
CA GLY A 141 5.06 10.19 11.10
C GLY A 141 3.77 9.70 11.74
N VAL A 142 3.87 8.62 12.51
CA VAL A 142 2.74 8.05 13.25
C VAL A 142 2.55 8.83 14.55
N VAL A 143 1.48 9.60 14.63
CA VAL A 143 1.09 10.38 15.81
C VAL A 143 0.21 9.51 16.69
N TYR A 144 0.46 9.49 17.99
CA TYR A 144 -0.35 8.83 19.00
C TYR A 144 -0.94 9.86 19.94
N ASP A 145 -2.26 9.80 20.09
CA ASP A 145 -3.04 10.57 21.06
C ASP A 145 -3.06 9.78 22.38
N GLN A 146 -2.38 10.31 23.40
CA GLN A 146 -2.28 9.72 24.73
C GLN A 146 -3.59 9.79 25.52
N GLN A 147 -4.51 10.68 25.14
CA GLN A 147 -5.82 10.83 25.77
C GLN A 147 -6.83 9.83 25.18
N LEU A 148 -6.87 9.71 23.86
CA LEU A 148 -7.79 8.78 23.16
C LEU A 148 -7.21 7.37 23.00
N HIS A 149 -5.92 7.20 23.27
CA HIS A 149 -5.17 5.96 23.09
C HIS A 149 -5.21 5.39 21.66
N ARG A 150 -5.23 6.27 20.66
CA ARG A 150 -5.27 5.95 19.23
C ARG A 150 -4.14 6.63 18.49
N ALA A 151 -3.85 6.15 17.29
CA ALA A 151 -2.83 6.67 16.40
C ALA A 151 -3.38 7.02 15.03
N ALA A 152 -2.86 8.08 14.44
CA ALA A 152 -3.07 8.46 13.05
C ALA A 152 -1.74 8.51 12.31
N PHE A 153 -1.79 8.42 10.98
CA PHE A 153 -0.60 8.50 10.14
C PHE A 153 -0.77 9.52 9.02
N PRO A 154 -0.74 10.84 9.34
CA PRO A 154 -0.82 11.89 8.32
C PRO A 154 0.39 11.91 7.39
N MET A 155 1.52 11.27 7.73
CA MET A 155 2.77 11.26 6.94
C MET A 155 3.48 12.62 6.89
N THR A 156 2.82 13.71 6.48
CA THR A 156 3.38 15.08 6.45
C THR A 156 2.44 16.10 7.09
N LEU A 157 2.94 17.31 7.39
CA LEU A 157 2.12 18.42 7.90
C LEU A 157 0.99 18.81 6.93
N GLU A 158 1.19 18.65 5.62
CA GLU A 158 0.19 18.99 4.60
C GLU A 158 -1.03 18.04 4.62
N ASN A 159 -0.95 16.95 5.38
CA ASN A 159 -1.99 15.95 5.50
C ASN A 159 -2.69 15.99 6.87
N LEU A 160 -2.36 16.97 7.71
CA LEU A 160 -2.99 17.14 9.02
C LEU A 160 -4.51 17.41 8.92
N ASP A 161 -4.95 18.11 7.88
CA ASP A 161 -6.37 18.32 7.57
C ASP A 161 -7.17 17.02 7.34
N SER A 162 -6.50 15.87 7.18
CA SER A 162 -7.17 14.57 7.09
C SER A 162 -7.42 13.91 8.45
N VAL A 163 -6.87 14.46 9.53
CA VAL A 163 -6.93 13.91 10.89
C VAL A 163 -7.40 14.94 11.93
N GLU A 164 -7.49 16.22 11.54
CA GLU A 164 -7.97 17.35 12.34
C GLU A 164 -9.19 18.02 11.70
N PRO A 165 -10.17 18.49 12.49
CA PRO A 165 -10.28 18.30 13.94
C PRO A 165 -10.65 16.85 14.28
N ILE A 166 -10.23 16.36 15.45
CA ILE A 166 -10.28 14.92 15.75
C ILE A 166 -11.72 14.39 15.86
N ASP A 167 -12.65 15.21 16.34
CA ASP A 167 -14.07 14.85 16.45
C ASP A 167 -14.78 14.69 15.10
N GLU A 168 -14.29 15.36 14.05
CA GLU A 168 -14.77 15.20 12.67
C GLU A 168 -14.05 14.06 11.91
N HIS A 169 -12.87 13.64 12.39
CA HIS A 169 -11.98 12.69 11.72
C HIS A 169 -11.65 11.44 12.56
N GLU A 170 -12.51 11.06 13.53
CA GLU A 170 -12.28 9.90 14.41
C GLU A 170 -12.01 8.59 13.64
N ASP A 171 -12.52 8.45 12.42
CA ASP A 171 -12.33 7.30 11.54
C ASP A 171 -10.90 7.20 10.96
N MET A 172 -10.08 8.23 11.14
CA MET A 172 -8.67 8.24 10.75
C MET A 172 -7.72 7.93 11.92
N TRP A 173 -8.27 7.75 13.12
CA TRP A 173 -7.54 7.41 14.34
C TRP A 173 -7.81 5.96 14.76
N TYR A 174 -6.76 5.14 14.77
CA TYR A 174 -6.83 3.69 14.97
C TYR A 174 -6.02 3.23 16.18
N PRO A 175 -6.39 2.15 16.88
CA PRO A 175 -5.48 1.50 17.83
C PRO A 175 -4.15 1.14 17.16
N LEU A 176 -3.01 1.37 17.83
CA LEU A 176 -1.67 1.21 17.23
C LEU A 176 -1.44 -0.21 16.68
N GLU A 177 -1.99 -1.23 17.35
CA GLU A 177 -1.92 -2.62 16.89
C GLU A 177 -2.58 -2.83 15.52
N THR A 178 -3.54 -1.98 15.13
CA THR A 178 -4.19 -2.02 13.81
C THR A 178 -3.22 -1.56 12.73
N ILE A 179 -2.49 -0.45 12.97
CA ILE A 179 -1.49 0.08 12.04
C ILE A 179 -0.36 -0.94 11.85
N LEU A 180 0.19 -1.46 12.95
CA LEU A 180 1.26 -2.45 12.92
C LEU A 180 0.82 -3.76 12.24
N THR A 181 -0.41 -4.21 12.53
CA THR A 181 -1.00 -5.38 11.86
C THR A 181 -1.11 -5.16 10.35
N ASN A 182 -1.56 -3.98 9.91
CA ASN A 182 -1.67 -3.66 8.48
C ASN A 182 -0.31 -3.66 7.78
N TRP A 183 0.75 -3.18 8.43
CA TRP A 183 2.11 -3.26 7.88
C TRP A 183 2.57 -4.72 7.72
N ILE A 184 2.29 -5.59 8.69
CA ILE A 184 2.57 -7.03 8.59
C ILE A 184 1.74 -7.66 7.46
N TYR A 185 0.47 -7.30 7.30
CA TYR A 185 -0.34 -7.77 6.17
C TYR A 185 0.26 -7.36 4.83
N MET A 186 0.80 -6.14 4.71
CA MET A 186 1.47 -5.69 3.49
C MET A 186 2.72 -6.52 3.16
N LEU A 187 3.49 -6.95 4.17
CA LEU A 187 4.57 -7.90 3.98
C LEU A 187 4.05 -9.26 3.49
N ARG A 188 3.02 -9.81 4.14
CA ARG A 188 2.46 -11.13 3.82
C ARG A 188 1.89 -11.20 2.41
N ILE A 189 1.22 -10.14 1.96
CA ILE A 189 0.70 -10.10 0.59
C ILE A 189 1.80 -9.75 -0.43
N GLY A 190 3.03 -9.44 0.00
CA GLY A 190 4.14 -9.05 -0.87
C GLY A 190 3.98 -7.67 -1.48
N LYS A 191 3.22 -6.77 -0.84
CA LYS A 191 3.07 -5.37 -1.26
C LYS A 191 4.32 -4.56 -0.89
N ILE A 192 4.88 -4.88 0.27
CA ILE A 192 6.18 -4.39 0.74
C ILE A 192 7.11 -5.59 0.87
N THR A 193 8.34 -5.47 0.38
CA THR A 193 9.38 -6.51 0.45
C THR A 193 10.68 -5.95 1.00
N ALA A 194 11.51 -6.83 1.54
CA ALA A 194 12.87 -6.53 2.02
C ALA A 194 13.91 -7.39 1.27
N ASP A 195 13.71 -7.55 -0.04
CA ASP A 195 14.34 -8.56 -0.88
C ASP A 195 15.67 -8.11 -1.51
N SER A 196 16.20 -6.96 -1.14
CA SER A 196 17.46 -6.47 -1.68
C SER A 196 18.29 -5.78 -0.59
N PRO A 197 19.53 -6.25 -0.32
CA PRO A 197 20.44 -5.57 0.59
C PRO A 197 20.62 -4.10 0.18
N GLU A 198 20.86 -3.25 1.15
CA GLU A 198 21.05 -1.80 0.97
C GLU A 198 22.11 -1.54 -0.11
N GLY A 199 21.66 -1.16 -1.31
CA GLY A 199 22.54 -0.93 -2.45
C GLY A 199 22.07 -1.57 -3.74
N LYS A 200 21.03 -0.98 -4.32
CA LYS A 200 20.49 -1.20 -5.67
C LYS A 200 19.76 -2.54 -5.86
N ALA A 201 18.44 -2.45 -5.98
CA ALA A 201 17.68 -3.44 -6.74
C ALA A 201 18.37 -3.73 -8.08
N PRO A 202 18.32 -4.98 -8.59
CA PRO A 202 18.64 -5.26 -9.99
C PRO A 202 17.95 -4.25 -10.90
N GLU A 203 18.62 -3.77 -11.95
CA GLU A 203 18.11 -2.71 -12.84
C GLU A 203 16.74 -3.06 -13.46
N GLU A 204 16.43 -4.34 -13.55
CA GLU A 204 15.13 -4.84 -13.99
C GLU A 204 14.02 -4.54 -12.96
N LEU A 205 14.31 -4.75 -11.68
CA LEU A 205 13.36 -4.55 -10.57
C LEU A 205 13.28 -3.09 -10.09
N SER A 206 14.36 -2.31 -10.23
CA SER A 206 14.37 -0.88 -9.87
C SER A 206 13.36 -0.06 -10.69
N ARG A 207 12.97 -0.56 -11.86
CA ARG A 207 12.04 0.11 -12.78
C ARG A 207 10.58 -0.12 -12.44
N SER A 208 10.25 -1.09 -11.60
CA SER A 208 8.87 -1.49 -11.29
C SER A 208 8.52 -1.39 -9.81
N ARG A 209 9.39 -0.82 -8.97
CA ARG A 209 9.14 -0.63 -7.53
C ARG A 209 9.82 0.63 -7.00
N SER A 210 9.24 1.21 -5.96
CA SER A 210 9.90 2.28 -5.19
C SER A 210 10.71 1.64 -4.07
N GLN A 211 11.99 2.02 -3.91
CA GLN A 211 12.86 1.47 -2.88
C GLN A 211 13.37 2.57 -1.95
N ILE A 212 13.22 2.36 -0.64
CA ILE A 212 13.74 3.22 0.41
C ILE A 212 14.51 2.34 1.39
N GLY A 213 15.84 2.47 1.38
CA GLY A 213 16.74 1.61 2.14
C GLY A 213 16.54 0.12 1.84
N LEU A 214 16.25 -0.66 2.88
CA LEU A 214 15.97 -2.10 2.79
C LEU A 214 14.63 -2.41 2.12
N TRP A 215 13.65 -1.50 2.21
CA TRP A 215 12.26 -1.79 1.86
C TRP A 215 11.92 -1.38 0.43
N SER A 216 11.20 -2.24 -0.27
CA SER A 216 10.63 -1.95 -1.59
C SER A 216 9.11 -1.99 -1.53
N TRP A 217 8.47 -0.99 -2.14
CA TRP A 217 7.04 -0.94 -2.38
C TRP A 217 6.74 -1.33 -3.82
N LEU A 218 5.96 -2.41 -3.98
CA LEU A 218 5.56 -2.94 -5.28
C LEU A 218 4.21 -2.35 -5.68
N PRO A 219 4.01 -1.85 -6.91
CA PRO A 219 2.72 -1.36 -7.41
C PRO A 219 1.62 -2.42 -7.31
N SER A 220 1.96 -3.69 -7.55
CA SER A 220 1.10 -4.84 -7.34
C SER A 220 1.90 -6.06 -6.91
N SER A 221 1.28 -6.94 -6.12
CA SER A 221 1.87 -8.22 -5.72
C SER A 221 1.17 -9.43 -6.36
N PRO A 222 1.81 -10.62 -6.41
CA PRO A 222 1.18 -11.85 -6.88
C PRO A 222 -0.14 -12.16 -6.16
N SER A 223 -0.17 -12.02 -4.83
CA SER A 223 -1.38 -12.23 -4.03
C SER A 223 -2.52 -11.27 -4.40
N GLN A 224 -2.20 -10.03 -4.76
CA GLN A 224 -3.21 -9.07 -5.25
C GLN A 224 -3.75 -9.46 -6.63
N VAL A 225 -2.88 -9.95 -7.52
CA VAL A 225 -3.31 -10.49 -8.82
C VAL A 225 -4.22 -11.71 -8.61
N ASP A 226 -3.81 -12.67 -7.77
CA ASP A 226 -4.57 -13.88 -7.46
C ASP A 226 -5.96 -13.56 -6.91
N SER A 227 -6.02 -12.66 -5.93
CA SER A 227 -7.27 -12.21 -5.33
C SER A 227 -8.18 -11.51 -6.35
N THR A 228 -7.60 -10.68 -7.21
CA THR A 228 -8.35 -9.99 -8.27
C THR A 228 -8.90 -10.96 -9.30
N VAL A 229 -8.10 -11.91 -9.77
CA VAL A 229 -8.52 -12.96 -10.69
C VAL A 229 -9.67 -13.77 -10.08
N ALA A 230 -9.53 -14.19 -8.82
CA ALA A 230 -10.58 -14.92 -8.11
C ALA A 230 -11.88 -14.09 -7.95
N ALA A 231 -11.77 -12.78 -7.71
CA ALA A 231 -12.93 -11.91 -7.63
C ALA A 231 -13.64 -11.75 -8.98
N ILE A 232 -12.90 -11.50 -10.07
CA ILE A 232 -13.45 -11.36 -11.43
C ILE A 232 -14.09 -12.66 -11.89
N ASP A 233 -13.46 -13.82 -11.62
CA ASP A 233 -13.99 -15.12 -11.98
C ASP A 233 -15.30 -15.44 -11.24
N ARG A 234 -15.38 -15.11 -9.94
CA ARG A 234 -16.61 -15.26 -9.14
C ARG A 234 -17.71 -14.33 -9.64
N TYR A 235 -17.39 -13.07 -9.94
CA TYR A 235 -18.33 -12.10 -10.48
C TYR A 235 -18.87 -12.54 -11.84
N SER A 236 -17.99 -12.98 -12.74
CA SER A 236 -18.36 -13.48 -14.06
C SER A 236 -19.24 -14.73 -13.97
N ALA A 237 -18.92 -15.67 -13.06
CA ALA A 237 -19.75 -16.84 -12.79
C ALA A 237 -21.17 -16.44 -12.33
N ALA A 238 -21.25 -15.44 -11.45
CA ALA A 238 -22.50 -14.95 -10.89
C ALA A 238 -23.38 -14.29 -11.95
N ILE A 239 -22.79 -13.52 -12.88
CA ILE A 239 -23.53 -12.96 -14.03
C ILE A 239 -24.06 -14.09 -14.91
N GLU A 240 -23.18 -15.00 -15.35
CA GLU A 240 -23.56 -16.08 -16.27
C GLU A 240 -24.68 -16.97 -15.71
N ALA A 241 -24.65 -17.27 -14.41
CA ALA A 241 -25.69 -18.06 -13.76
C ALA A 241 -27.08 -17.40 -13.75
N ARG A 242 -27.14 -16.07 -13.91
CA ARG A 242 -28.39 -15.29 -13.96
C ARG A 242 -28.85 -14.98 -15.39
N MET A 243 -28.02 -15.29 -16.39
CA MET A 243 -28.35 -15.03 -17.79
C MET A 243 -29.08 -16.23 -18.42
N PRO A 244 -30.03 -15.99 -19.34
CA PRO A 244 -30.61 -17.05 -20.15
C PRO A 244 -29.51 -17.76 -20.96
N SER A 245 -29.53 -19.09 -21.03
CA SER A 245 -28.48 -19.87 -21.70
C SER A 245 -28.28 -19.50 -23.17
N GLY A 246 -29.34 -19.05 -23.86
CA GLY A 246 -29.26 -18.59 -25.25
C GLY A 246 -28.63 -17.21 -25.44
N SER A 247 -28.39 -16.45 -24.35
CA SER A 247 -27.72 -15.15 -24.38
C SER A 247 -26.21 -15.24 -24.15
N LEU A 248 -25.72 -16.42 -23.74
CA LEU A 248 -24.30 -16.68 -23.53
C LEU A 248 -23.60 -16.93 -24.88
N LEU A 249 -22.39 -16.41 -25.00
CA LEU A 249 -21.50 -16.60 -26.14
C LEU A 249 -21.00 -18.05 -26.18
N PRO A 250 -20.90 -18.66 -27.38
CA PRO A 250 -20.40 -20.02 -27.55
C PRO A 250 -18.87 -20.07 -27.51
N ILE A 251 -18.27 -19.58 -26.42
CA ILE A 251 -16.82 -19.51 -26.21
C ILE A 251 -16.42 -20.35 -24.99
N SER A 252 -15.19 -20.89 -25.03
CA SER A 252 -14.64 -21.64 -23.90
C SER A 252 -14.33 -20.70 -22.75
N ARG A 253 -14.77 -21.07 -21.55
CA ARG A 253 -14.49 -20.32 -20.31
C ARG A 253 -13.11 -20.63 -19.74
N ASP A 254 -12.55 -21.79 -20.06
CA ASP A 254 -11.29 -22.26 -19.45
C ASP A 254 -10.05 -21.65 -20.11
N ALA A 255 -10.23 -20.94 -21.24
CA ALA A 255 -9.18 -20.13 -21.84
C ALA A 255 -9.10 -18.76 -21.15
N PRO A 256 -7.90 -18.16 -21.05
CA PRO A 256 -7.77 -16.79 -20.57
C PRO A 256 -8.40 -15.80 -21.56
N LEU A 257 -8.80 -14.62 -21.05
CA LEU A 257 -9.40 -13.58 -21.89
C LEU A 257 -8.42 -13.07 -22.96
N PHE A 258 -7.13 -12.99 -22.63
CA PHE A 258 -6.06 -12.67 -23.56
C PHE A 258 -4.84 -13.56 -23.37
N THR A 259 -4.09 -13.75 -24.44
CA THR A 259 -2.73 -14.30 -24.44
C THR A 259 -1.69 -13.18 -24.37
N ASP A 260 -0.47 -13.51 -23.96
CA ASP A 260 0.64 -12.55 -23.97
C ASP A 260 0.86 -11.91 -25.35
N ILE A 261 0.76 -12.70 -26.43
CA ILE A 261 0.93 -12.23 -27.81
C ILE A 261 -0.11 -11.16 -28.18
N GLU A 262 -1.36 -11.33 -27.74
CA GLU A 262 -2.43 -10.37 -28.01
C GLU A 262 -2.23 -9.07 -27.22
N LEU A 263 -1.69 -9.16 -26.01
CA LEU A 263 -1.35 -7.99 -25.18
C LEU A 263 -0.11 -7.27 -25.72
N ASP A 264 0.87 -7.99 -26.25
CA ASP A 264 2.03 -7.42 -26.96
C ASP A 264 1.58 -6.65 -28.21
N ALA A 265 0.64 -7.22 -28.98
CA ALA A 265 0.05 -6.53 -30.12
C ALA A 265 -0.68 -5.24 -29.73
N ALA A 266 -1.24 -5.19 -28.51
CA ALA A 266 -1.84 -3.99 -27.91
C ALA A 266 -0.82 -3.07 -27.21
N SER A 267 0.48 -3.37 -27.28
CA SER A 267 1.56 -2.63 -26.61
C SER A 267 1.38 -2.51 -25.08
N ILE A 268 0.73 -3.50 -24.46
CA ILE A 268 0.55 -3.52 -23.01
C ILE A 268 1.86 -4.01 -22.37
N PRO A 269 2.42 -3.27 -21.38
CA PRO A 269 3.70 -3.64 -20.76
C PRO A 269 3.73 -5.06 -20.20
N GLU A 270 4.86 -5.75 -20.34
CA GLU A 270 5.10 -7.10 -19.79
C GLU A 270 4.93 -7.14 -18.27
N GLU A 271 5.52 -6.15 -17.59
CA GLU A 271 5.43 -6.00 -16.14
C GLU A 271 4.34 -5.01 -15.76
N CYS A 272 3.08 -5.43 -15.82
CA CYS A 272 1.99 -4.65 -15.26
C CYS A 272 0.89 -5.52 -14.66
N PHE A 273 0.25 -5.00 -13.62
CA PHE A 273 -0.86 -5.65 -12.92
C PHE A 273 -1.93 -6.14 -13.89
N ILE A 274 -2.31 -5.29 -14.85
CA ILE A 274 -3.44 -5.60 -15.70
C ILE A 274 -3.14 -6.72 -16.69
N ARG A 275 -1.92 -6.82 -17.21
CA ARG A 275 -1.47 -7.96 -18.01
C ARG A 275 -1.56 -9.25 -17.20
N SER A 276 -1.02 -9.25 -15.99
CA SER A 276 -1.07 -10.42 -15.11
C SER A 276 -2.51 -10.85 -14.80
N VAL A 277 -3.45 -9.93 -14.71
CA VAL A 277 -4.88 -10.26 -14.53
C VAL A 277 -5.49 -10.82 -15.82
N LEU A 278 -5.33 -10.13 -16.95
CA LEU A 278 -5.98 -10.48 -18.21
C LEU A 278 -5.54 -11.84 -18.79
N THR A 279 -4.31 -12.26 -18.52
CA THR A 279 -3.81 -13.58 -18.92
C THR A 279 -4.24 -14.73 -18.00
N ARG A 280 -4.97 -14.42 -16.92
CA ARG A 280 -5.34 -15.40 -15.88
C ARG A 280 -6.83 -15.50 -15.60
N ILE A 281 -7.60 -14.43 -15.86
CA ILE A 281 -9.06 -14.48 -15.73
C ILE A 281 -9.68 -15.40 -16.79
N LYS A 282 -10.74 -16.08 -16.40
CA LYS A 282 -11.55 -16.89 -17.33
C LYS A 282 -12.32 -16.01 -18.27
N THR A 283 -12.38 -16.39 -19.55
CA THR A 283 -13.15 -15.64 -20.56
C THR A 283 -14.64 -15.59 -20.21
N PRO A 284 -15.22 -14.40 -19.93
CA PRO A 284 -16.63 -14.27 -19.58
C PRO A 284 -17.52 -14.51 -20.80
N ARG A 285 -18.56 -15.35 -20.70
CA ARG A 285 -19.42 -15.72 -21.84
C ARG A 285 -20.51 -14.69 -22.14
N PHE A 286 -20.43 -13.48 -21.62
CA PHE A 286 -21.38 -12.40 -21.90
C PHE A 286 -20.70 -11.27 -22.68
N LYS A 287 -21.50 -10.52 -23.44
CA LYS A 287 -21.01 -9.43 -24.30
C LYS A 287 -20.65 -8.16 -23.52
N SER A 288 -21.35 -7.90 -22.42
CA SER A 288 -21.25 -6.64 -21.69
C SER A 288 -21.16 -6.89 -20.20
N ILE A 289 -20.17 -6.26 -19.54
CA ILE A 289 -19.93 -6.37 -18.09
C ILE A 289 -20.89 -5.50 -17.28
N ALA A 290 -21.37 -4.43 -17.90
CA ALA A 290 -22.37 -3.50 -17.40
C ALA A 290 -23.12 -2.87 -18.58
N PRO A 291 -24.28 -2.24 -18.37
CA PRO A 291 -24.96 -1.50 -19.43
C PRO A 291 -24.04 -0.48 -20.10
N GLY A 292 -23.79 -0.67 -21.39
CA GLY A 292 -22.94 0.22 -22.19
C GLY A 292 -21.44 -0.06 -22.14
N LEU A 293 -20.96 -1.08 -21.40
CA LEU A 293 -19.54 -1.46 -21.35
C LEU A 293 -19.34 -2.88 -21.89
N GLU A 294 -18.53 -3.02 -22.93
CA GLU A 294 -18.26 -4.30 -23.61
C GLU A 294 -17.11 -5.06 -22.97
N VAL A 295 -17.27 -6.39 -22.87
CA VAL A 295 -16.16 -7.30 -22.65
C VAL A 295 -15.37 -7.41 -23.97
N PRO A 296 -14.05 -7.24 -23.96
CA PRO A 296 -13.24 -7.15 -25.17
C PRO A 296 -12.94 -8.54 -25.77
N HIS A 297 -13.96 -9.19 -26.35
CA HIS A 297 -13.82 -10.47 -27.04
C HIS A 297 -13.13 -10.39 -28.41
N ASP A 298 -13.11 -9.19 -29.01
CA ASP A 298 -12.47 -8.92 -30.29
C ASP A 298 -11.10 -8.29 -30.02
N THR A 299 -10.05 -9.10 -30.16
CA THR A 299 -8.67 -8.72 -29.85
C THR A 299 -8.14 -7.65 -30.80
N VAL A 300 -8.56 -7.66 -32.07
CA VAL A 300 -8.20 -6.63 -33.06
C VAL A 300 -8.84 -5.30 -32.67
N ALA A 301 -10.12 -5.31 -32.29
CA ALA A 301 -10.79 -4.11 -31.81
C ALA A 301 -10.20 -3.61 -30.49
N PHE A 302 -9.83 -4.51 -29.57
CA PHE A 302 -9.15 -4.18 -28.33
C PHE A 302 -7.83 -3.45 -28.59
N THR A 303 -6.95 -4.01 -29.41
CA THR A 303 -5.67 -3.40 -29.83
C THR A 303 -5.90 -2.03 -30.48
N ALA A 304 -6.82 -1.93 -31.43
CA ALA A 304 -7.08 -0.68 -32.15
C ALA A 304 -7.59 0.45 -31.25
N ARG A 305 -8.18 0.12 -30.10
CA ARG A 305 -8.71 1.09 -29.12
C ARG A 305 -7.66 1.54 -28.09
N GLN A 306 -6.51 0.87 -27.99
CA GLN A 306 -5.46 1.28 -27.06
C GLN A 306 -4.68 2.48 -27.62
N ARG A 307 -5.12 3.68 -27.25
CA ARG A 307 -4.49 4.93 -27.72
C ARG A 307 -3.18 5.22 -26.99
N PHE A 308 -3.09 4.89 -25.70
CA PHE A 308 -2.02 5.37 -24.82
C PHE A 308 -0.89 4.37 -24.57
N THR A 309 -1.10 3.10 -24.88
CA THR A 309 -0.17 2.01 -24.55
C THR A 309 1.10 2.03 -25.40
N GLY A 310 1.00 2.43 -26.67
CA GLY A 310 2.13 2.56 -27.59
C GLY A 310 2.85 3.92 -27.54
N VAL A 311 2.46 4.83 -26.65
CA VAL A 311 3.07 6.16 -26.56
C VAL A 311 4.42 6.04 -25.86
N PRO A 312 5.54 6.49 -26.47
CA PRO A 312 6.84 6.54 -25.80
C PRO A 312 6.76 7.39 -24.53
N ARG A 313 7.11 6.80 -23.39
CA ARG A 313 7.11 7.48 -22.10
C ARG A 313 8.52 7.90 -21.74
N LYS A 314 8.70 9.14 -21.27
CA LYS A 314 9.95 9.51 -20.63
C LYS A 314 9.93 8.93 -19.21
N GLN A 315 10.99 8.23 -18.87
CA GLN A 315 11.08 7.50 -17.61
C GLN A 315 11.14 8.51 -16.46
N GLU A 316 10.25 8.40 -15.49
CA GLU A 316 10.32 9.19 -14.26
C GLU A 316 11.31 8.54 -13.28
N GLU A 317 11.88 9.35 -12.39
CA GLU A 317 12.81 8.89 -11.35
C GLU A 317 12.19 7.86 -10.39
N TRP A 318 10.85 7.77 -10.35
CA TRP A 318 10.06 6.96 -9.42
C TRP A 318 9.46 5.67 -10.02
N GLY A 319 9.89 5.26 -11.21
CA GLY A 319 9.50 3.98 -11.84
C GLY A 319 8.88 4.13 -13.24
N LYS A 320 8.54 3.00 -13.88
CA LYS A 320 7.82 2.99 -15.16
C LYS A 320 6.35 3.35 -14.94
N ASN A 321 5.93 4.51 -15.45
CA ASN A 321 4.51 4.84 -15.57
C ASN A 321 3.82 3.80 -16.47
N ILE A 322 2.88 3.05 -15.89
CA ILE A 322 2.05 2.10 -16.64
C ILE A 322 1.02 2.94 -17.43
N PRO A 323 0.98 2.83 -18.77
CA PRO A 323 0.03 3.58 -19.56
C PRO A 323 -1.39 3.11 -19.26
N PRO A 324 -2.38 4.01 -19.33
CA PRO A 324 -3.77 3.64 -19.08
C PRO A 324 -4.26 2.67 -20.16
N VAL A 325 -4.80 1.54 -19.72
CA VAL A 325 -5.33 0.48 -20.59
C VAL A 325 -6.85 0.57 -20.61
N LEU A 326 -7.45 0.71 -21.79
CA LEU A 326 -8.90 0.66 -21.94
C LEU A 326 -9.37 -0.80 -21.84
N LEU A 327 -9.94 -1.16 -20.69
CA LEU A 327 -10.38 -2.52 -20.39
C LEU A 327 -11.76 -2.84 -20.95
N PHE A 328 -12.73 -1.99 -20.65
CA PHE A 328 -14.10 -2.15 -21.12
C PHE A 328 -14.49 -0.89 -21.88
N ALA A 329 -14.50 -1.00 -23.21
CA ALA A 329 -14.89 0.11 -24.08
C ALA A 329 -16.40 0.32 -24.04
N ALA A 330 -16.83 1.55 -24.31
CA ALA A 330 -18.23 1.84 -24.57
C ALA A 330 -18.75 1.01 -25.74
N ALA A 331 -19.92 0.40 -25.58
CA ALA A 331 -20.56 -0.41 -26.62
C ALA A 331 -20.92 0.42 -27.86
N ASP A 332 -21.30 1.67 -27.64
CA ASP A 332 -21.43 2.65 -28.71
C ASP A 332 -20.06 3.21 -29.08
N ARG A 333 -19.51 2.74 -30.21
CA ARG A 333 -18.21 3.14 -30.74
C ARG A 333 -18.13 4.62 -31.12
N SER A 334 -19.26 5.32 -31.24
CA SER A 334 -19.29 6.76 -31.49
C SER A 334 -19.07 7.59 -30.23
N ARG A 335 -19.17 6.98 -29.03
CA ARG A 335 -18.91 7.66 -27.77
C ARG A 335 -17.42 7.84 -27.55
N THR A 336 -16.96 9.04 -27.89
CA THR A 336 -15.60 9.51 -27.68
C THR A 336 -15.61 10.80 -26.86
N VAL A 337 -14.47 11.10 -26.26
CA VAL A 337 -14.18 12.40 -25.64
C VAL A 337 -13.03 13.05 -26.37
N THR A 338 -13.01 14.38 -26.42
CA THR A 338 -11.93 15.14 -27.04
C THR A 338 -10.71 15.14 -26.14
N PHE A 339 -9.54 14.83 -26.71
CA PHE A 339 -8.27 15.00 -26.05
C PHE A 339 -8.06 16.49 -25.72
N GLY A 340 -7.82 16.78 -24.45
CA GLY A 340 -7.59 18.12 -23.91
C GLY A 340 -6.68 18.04 -22.68
N GLU A 341 -6.54 19.16 -21.96
CA GLU A 341 -5.63 19.23 -20.81
C GLU A 341 -5.95 18.20 -19.72
N GLU A 342 -7.23 17.99 -19.38
CA GLU A 342 -7.62 17.03 -18.35
C GLU A 342 -7.18 15.60 -18.69
N ILE A 343 -7.44 15.14 -19.92
CA ILE A 343 -7.02 13.80 -20.37
C ILE A 343 -5.50 13.72 -20.44
N ARG A 344 -4.82 14.79 -20.85
CA ARG A 344 -3.36 14.86 -20.84
C ARG A 344 -2.83 14.64 -19.41
N TRP A 345 -3.29 15.42 -18.44
CA TRP A 345 -2.84 15.32 -17.04
C TRP A 345 -3.16 13.97 -16.40
N LEU A 346 -4.30 13.35 -16.76
CA LEU A 346 -4.69 12.06 -16.21
C LEU A 346 -3.87 10.90 -16.79
N PHE A 347 -3.52 10.95 -18.08
CA PHE A 347 -3.02 9.78 -18.81
C PHE A 347 -1.57 9.91 -19.30
N LEU A 348 -0.99 11.10 -19.26
CA LEU A 348 0.36 11.42 -19.74
C LEU A 348 1.15 12.18 -18.68
N GLY A 349 2.43 11.85 -18.54
CA GLY A 349 3.37 12.63 -17.73
C GLY A 349 3.68 13.98 -18.39
N PRO A 350 4.16 14.97 -17.62
CA PRO A 350 4.47 16.30 -18.13
C PRO A 350 5.53 16.29 -19.24
N GLU A 351 6.43 15.30 -19.20
CA GLU A 351 7.57 15.14 -20.09
C GLU A 351 7.34 14.14 -21.23
N ASP A 352 6.19 13.47 -21.29
CA ASP A 352 5.88 12.50 -22.33
C ASP A 352 5.74 13.17 -23.70
N ASP A 353 6.19 12.46 -24.75
CA ASP A 353 5.97 12.91 -26.12
C ASP A 353 4.48 12.74 -26.46
N ILE A 354 3.79 13.83 -26.75
CA ILE A 354 2.35 13.83 -26.99
C ILE A 354 2.09 13.65 -28.49
N PRO A 355 1.64 12.46 -28.94
CA PRO A 355 1.34 12.25 -30.36
C PRO A 355 -0.05 12.76 -30.75
N PHE A 356 -0.84 13.25 -29.78
CA PHE A 356 -2.22 13.68 -29.96
C PHE A 356 -2.31 15.18 -30.16
N LYS A 357 -3.28 15.59 -30.98
CA LYS A 357 -3.69 16.99 -31.11
C LYS A 357 -4.87 17.28 -30.20
N GLU A 358 -5.02 18.54 -29.84
CA GLU A 358 -6.21 19.02 -29.17
C GLU A 358 -7.45 18.68 -30.02
N ASN A 359 -8.47 18.10 -29.39
CA ASN A 359 -9.69 17.55 -30.01
C ASN A 359 -9.55 16.20 -30.73
N ASP A 360 -8.41 15.50 -30.66
CA ASP A 360 -8.34 14.11 -31.08
C ASP A 360 -9.36 13.26 -30.30
N LEU A 361 -10.09 12.38 -30.98
CA LEU A 361 -11.13 11.59 -30.35
C LEU A 361 -10.54 10.39 -29.60
N ILE A 362 -10.80 10.34 -28.30
CA ILE A 362 -10.39 9.26 -27.40
C ILE A 362 -11.61 8.37 -27.12
N PRO A 363 -11.49 7.04 -27.27
CA PRO A 363 -12.56 6.12 -26.91
C PRO A 363 -13.00 6.29 -25.44
N THR A 364 -14.29 6.15 -25.17
CA THR A 364 -14.78 6.15 -23.78
C THR A 364 -14.88 4.74 -23.23
N GLY A 365 -14.76 4.61 -21.91
CA GLY A 365 -14.92 3.34 -21.20
C GLY A 365 -14.17 3.33 -19.87
N LEU A 366 -13.96 2.13 -19.33
CA LEU A 366 -13.19 1.95 -18.10
C LEU A 366 -11.71 1.77 -18.43
N TYR A 367 -10.91 2.74 -18.02
CA TYR A 367 -9.45 2.68 -18.05
C TYR A 367 -8.90 2.16 -16.72
N LYS A 368 -7.76 1.47 -16.76
CA LYS A 368 -7.01 1.08 -15.57
C LYS A 368 -5.54 1.45 -15.68
#